data_AF-A0A7I9Z189-F1
#
_entry.id   AF-A0A7I9Z189-F1
#
_cell.length_a   1.000
_cell.length_b   1.000
_cell.length_c   1.000
_cell.angle_alpha   90.00
_cell.angle_beta   90.00
_cell.angle_gamma   90.00
#
_symmetry.space_group_name_H-M   'P 1'
#
loop_
_entity.id
_entity.type
_entity.pdbx_description
1 polymer ?
#
loop_
_entity_poly.entity_id
_entity_poly.type
_entity_poly.pdbx_seq_one_letter_code
_entity_poly.pdbx_strand_id
1 'polypeptide(L)'
;MSKMLLAVATVCVLAGCSSATHDAKVDINKVVDVKSSFGPDFKVSDISERGIDPKLLAGRKLPGGLTFDPANCAKVAAGPDMPADLQGNMSAVTAEGRGNRFVVIALETSKALPVNDPGKDCQKVTFAGPQLRGGVQVVEVPQIDSTRTLGVHRVMQALTPGGPRTGELFDYSASFGDYQVIVIANPLVIPDQPVAPVDTQRARDLLVKAVTSVRA
;
A
#
# COMPACT_ATOMS: atom_id res chain seq x y z
N MET A 1 0.02 68.45 -30.64
CA MET A 1 -1.20 67.98 -31.33
C MET A 1 -0.89 66.57 -31.84
N SER A 2 -1.19 65.52 -31.05
CA SER A 2 -2.23 64.50 -31.33
C SER A 2 -2.03 63.85 -32.72
N LYS A 3 -1.77 62.55 -32.90
CA LYS A 3 -2.60 61.41 -32.47
C LYS A 3 -1.89 60.05 -32.62
N MET A 4 -2.25 59.16 -31.69
CA MET A 4 -2.48 57.72 -31.80
C MET A 4 -1.31 56.77 -32.12
N LEU A 5 -0.78 56.18 -31.04
CA LEU A 5 -0.17 54.85 -31.04
C LEU A 5 -1.22 53.78 -31.40
N LEU A 6 -0.92 52.93 -32.38
CA LEU A 6 -1.60 51.64 -32.56
C LEU A 6 -0.95 50.61 -31.61
N ALA A 7 -1.69 50.17 -30.60
CA ALA A 7 -1.35 48.99 -29.82
C ALA A 7 -1.95 47.75 -30.52
N VAL A 8 -1.10 46.92 -31.12
CA VAL A 8 -1.46 45.59 -31.62
C VAL A 8 -1.48 44.65 -30.43
N ALA A 9 -2.68 44.25 -29.99
CA ALA A 9 -2.87 43.22 -28.97
C ALA A 9 -2.68 41.85 -29.61
N THR A 10 -1.49 41.27 -29.43
CA THR A 10 -1.19 39.89 -29.82
C THR A 10 -1.90 38.94 -28.86
N VAL A 11 -2.97 38.30 -29.32
CA VAL A 11 -3.62 37.19 -28.59
C VAL A 11 -2.69 35.97 -28.68
N CYS A 12 -1.92 35.73 -27.62
CA CYS A 12 -1.23 34.45 -27.44
C CYS A 12 -2.29 33.37 -27.15
N VAL A 13 -2.66 32.61 -28.17
CA VAL A 13 -3.36 31.34 -28.00
C VAL A 13 -2.39 30.40 -27.27
N LEU A 14 -2.59 30.24 -25.96
CA LEU A 14 -1.98 29.16 -25.19
C LEU A 14 -2.63 27.85 -25.67
N ALA A 15 -2.11 27.30 -26.76
CA ALA A 15 -2.23 25.88 -27.03
C ALA A 15 -1.49 25.18 -25.89
N GLY A 16 -2.26 24.74 -24.89
CA GLY A 16 -1.79 23.86 -23.84
C GLY A 16 -1.33 22.56 -24.46
N CYS A 17 -0.07 22.51 -24.88
CA CYS A 17 0.65 21.27 -25.04
C CYS A 17 0.69 20.63 -23.66
N SER A 18 -0.27 19.76 -23.35
CA SER A 18 -0.03 18.68 -22.40
C SER A 18 1.05 17.81 -23.01
N SER A 19 2.30 18.27 -22.88
CA SER A 19 3.43 17.38 -22.87
C SER A 19 3.12 16.42 -21.74
N ALA A 20 2.65 15.22 -22.08
CA ALA A 20 2.80 14.07 -21.22
C ALA A 20 4.30 14.03 -20.89
N THR A 21 4.64 14.57 -19.72
CA THR A 21 5.95 14.45 -19.14
C THR A 21 6.24 12.97 -19.19
N HIS A 22 7.23 12.58 -19.99
CA HIS A 22 7.73 11.21 -20.03
C HIS A 22 7.89 10.76 -18.59
N ASP A 23 7.16 9.70 -18.21
CA ASP A 23 7.22 9.13 -16.89
C ASP A 23 8.69 8.91 -16.54
N ALA A 24 9.13 9.51 -15.43
CA ALA A 24 10.43 9.19 -14.88
C ALA A 24 10.53 7.66 -14.82
N LYS A 25 11.60 7.08 -15.39
CA LYS A 25 11.74 5.63 -15.50
C LYS A 25 11.65 5.04 -14.09
N VAL A 26 10.56 4.32 -13.83
CA VAL A 26 10.36 3.68 -12.53
C VAL A 26 11.30 2.48 -12.43
N ASP A 27 11.98 2.35 -11.29
CA ASP A 27 12.85 1.22 -10.97
C ASP A 27 12.47 0.67 -9.60
N ILE A 28 11.81 -0.50 -9.60
CA ILE A 28 11.36 -1.14 -8.36
C ILE A 28 12.52 -1.57 -7.45
N ASN A 29 13.73 -1.77 -7.98
CA ASN A 29 14.90 -2.10 -7.14
C ASN A 29 15.32 -0.94 -6.23
N LYS A 30 15.01 0.31 -6.61
CA LYS A 30 15.30 1.47 -5.76
C LYS A 30 14.52 1.48 -4.45
N VAL A 31 13.55 0.57 -4.26
CA VAL A 31 12.97 0.33 -2.93
C VAL A 31 14.03 0.00 -1.87
N VAL A 32 15.19 -0.53 -2.28
CA VAL A 32 16.35 -0.78 -1.42
C VAL A 32 16.85 0.48 -0.69
N ASP A 33 16.63 1.67 -1.25
CA ASP A 33 17.09 2.94 -0.68
C ASP A 33 16.37 3.29 0.63
N VAL A 34 15.20 2.69 0.89
CA VAL A 34 14.48 2.88 2.16
C VAL A 34 15.24 2.26 3.33
N LYS A 35 16.18 1.34 3.11
CA LYS A 35 17.04 0.77 4.17
C LYS A 35 17.69 1.85 5.02
N SER A 36 18.13 2.94 4.40
CA SER A 36 18.75 4.09 5.07
C SER A 36 17.85 4.80 6.10
N SER A 37 16.53 4.56 6.10
CA SER A 37 15.59 5.11 7.09
C SER A 37 15.53 4.32 8.40
N PHE A 38 16.12 3.13 8.43
CA PHE A 38 16.15 2.27 9.61
C PHE A 38 17.48 2.46 10.35
N GLY A 39 17.39 2.83 11.63
CA GLY A 39 18.56 2.95 12.51
C GLY A 39 19.10 1.60 12.98
N PRO A 40 20.15 1.60 13.81
CA PRO A 40 20.83 0.38 14.26
C PRO A 40 19.95 -0.58 15.08
N ASP A 41 18.82 -0.09 15.63
CA ASP A 41 17.84 -0.90 16.37
C ASP A 41 17.02 -1.85 15.49
N PHE A 42 17.21 -1.81 14.17
CA PHE A 42 16.47 -2.61 13.20
C PHE A 42 17.36 -3.64 12.53
N LYS A 43 16.90 -4.89 12.52
CA LYS A 43 17.42 -5.92 11.62
C LYS A 43 16.77 -5.72 10.25
N VAL A 44 17.57 -5.33 9.26
CA VAL A 44 17.10 -5.02 7.91
C VAL A 44 17.56 -6.12 6.94
N SER A 45 16.66 -6.57 6.08
CA SER A 45 16.93 -7.48 4.97
C SER A 45 16.16 -7.04 3.73
N ASP A 46 16.52 -7.59 2.58
CA ASP A 46 15.87 -7.26 1.32
C ASP A 46 15.83 -8.44 0.36
N ILE A 47 14.98 -8.28 -0.64
CA ILE A 47 14.83 -9.18 -1.77
C ILE A 47 15.03 -8.33 -3.02
N SER A 48 16.08 -8.65 -3.78
CA SER A 48 16.30 -8.08 -5.10
C SER A 48 15.14 -8.43 -6.04
N GLU A 49 15.04 -7.69 -7.15
CA GLU A 49 14.01 -7.95 -8.15
C GLU A 49 13.92 -9.42 -8.55
N ARG A 50 12.69 -9.95 -8.47
CA ARG A 50 12.31 -11.29 -8.88
C ARG A 50 10.84 -11.31 -9.26
N GLY A 51 10.38 -12.36 -9.94
CA GLY A 51 8.96 -12.53 -10.24
C GLY A 51 8.09 -12.47 -8.97
N ILE A 52 6.86 -11.91 -9.10
CA ILE A 52 5.91 -11.81 -7.99
C ILE A 52 5.64 -13.21 -7.42
N ASP A 53 5.79 -13.35 -6.10
CA ASP A 53 5.40 -14.56 -5.38
C ASP A 53 3.89 -14.49 -5.06
N PRO A 54 3.04 -15.33 -5.69
CA PRO A 54 1.59 -15.30 -5.45
C PRO A 54 1.24 -15.60 -3.99
N LYS A 55 2.10 -16.30 -3.24
CA LYS A 55 1.87 -16.61 -1.83
C LYS A 55 1.97 -15.38 -0.93
N LEU A 56 2.81 -14.41 -1.28
CA LEU A 56 2.92 -13.14 -0.53
C LEU A 56 1.61 -12.33 -0.58
N LEU A 57 0.85 -12.50 -1.65
CA LEU A 57 -0.44 -11.85 -1.84
C LEU A 57 -1.58 -12.73 -1.30
N ALA A 58 -1.47 -14.05 -1.43
CA ALA A 58 -2.47 -15.01 -0.96
C ALA A 58 -2.62 -15.09 0.57
N GLY A 59 -1.60 -14.70 1.34
CA GLY A 59 -1.67 -14.65 2.82
C GLY A 59 -2.74 -13.70 3.37
N ARG A 60 -3.36 -12.89 2.50
CA ARG A 60 -4.46 -11.98 2.80
C ARG A 60 -5.84 -12.56 2.49
N LYS A 61 -5.92 -13.76 1.91
CA LYS A 61 -7.17 -14.38 1.49
C LYS A 61 -7.97 -14.84 2.70
N LEU A 62 -9.18 -14.31 2.82
CA LEU A 62 -10.13 -14.75 3.83
C LEU A 62 -10.70 -16.14 3.47
N PRO A 63 -10.93 -17.02 4.46
CA PRO A 63 -11.60 -18.30 4.23
C PRO A 63 -13.04 -18.09 3.74
N GLY A 64 -13.58 -19.08 3.03
CA GLY A 64 -15.00 -19.10 2.67
C GLY A 64 -15.91 -19.25 3.90
N GLY A 65 -17.19 -18.92 3.74
CA GLY A 65 -18.22 -19.10 4.79
C GLY A 65 -18.25 -18.03 5.87
N LEU A 66 -17.60 -16.89 5.66
CA LEU A 66 -17.70 -15.73 6.54
C LEU A 66 -18.97 -14.93 6.27
N THR A 67 -19.59 -14.44 7.35
CA THR A 67 -20.62 -13.39 7.28
C THR A 67 -19.94 -12.04 7.43
N PHE A 68 -20.32 -11.07 6.61
CA PHE A 68 -19.76 -9.71 6.60
C PHE A 68 -20.79 -8.69 7.06
N ASP A 69 -20.32 -7.66 7.76
CA ASP A 69 -21.13 -6.51 8.16
C ASP A 69 -20.34 -5.20 7.94
N PRO A 70 -20.76 -4.33 7.00
CA PRO A 70 -21.93 -4.48 6.13
C PRO A 70 -21.77 -5.59 5.07
N ALA A 71 -22.86 -6.29 4.74
CA ALA A 71 -22.82 -7.44 3.84
C ALA A 71 -22.32 -7.10 2.42
N ASN A 72 -22.65 -5.91 1.92
CA ASN A 72 -22.21 -5.42 0.61
C ASN A 72 -20.72 -5.04 0.56
N CYS A 73 -20.03 -5.01 1.70
CA CYS A 73 -18.65 -4.57 1.80
C CYS A 73 -17.62 -5.71 1.85
N ALA A 74 -18.04 -6.95 1.60
CA ALA A 74 -17.16 -8.14 1.66
C ALA A 74 -15.90 -8.02 0.80
N LYS A 75 -15.98 -7.37 -0.37
CA LYS A 75 -14.83 -7.15 -1.26
C LYS A 75 -13.71 -6.32 -0.62
N VAL A 76 -14.06 -5.35 0.22
CA VAL A 76 -13.07 -4.50 0.91
C VAL A 76 -12.21 -5.35 1.84
N ALA A 77 -12.82 -6.31 2.54
CA ALA A 77 -12.14 -7.19 3.46
C ALA A 77 -11.25 -8.23 2.74
N ALA A 78 -11.62 -8.65 1.53
CA ALA A 78 -10.85 -9.60 0.72
C ALA A 78 -9.55 -9.01 0.13
N GLY A 79 -9.48 -7.69 -0.04
CA GLY A 79 -8.38 -7.03 -0.76
C GLY A 79 -8.57 -7.02 -2.28
N PRO A 80 -7.68 -6.36 -3.04
CA PRO A 80 -7.79 -6.31 -4.50
C PRO A 80 -7.64 -7.71 -5.10
N ASP A 81 -8.51 -8.03 -6.07
CA ASP A 81 -8.40 -9.25 -6.87
C ASP A 81 -7.11 -9.19 -7.70
N MET A 82 -6.29 -10.24 -7.60
CA MET A 82 -5.11 -10.41 -8.45
C MET A 82 -5.52 -11.22 -9.69
N PRO A 83 -5.44 -10.65 -10.91
CA PRO A 83 -5.76 -11.39 -12.13
C PRO A 83 -4.89 -12.64 -12.25
N ALA A 84 -5.47 -13.77 -12.65
CA ALA A 84 -4.74 -15.05 -12.73
C ALA A 84 -3.63 -15.06 -13.79
N ASP A 85 -3.73 -14.17 -14.79
CA ASP A 85 -2.78 -13.96 -15.88
C ASP A 85 -1.79 -12.82 -15.58
N LEU A 86 -1.81 -12.25 -14.37
CA LEU A 86 -0.94 -11.15 -13.99
C LEU A 86 0.52 -11.62 -13.94
N GLN A 87 1.33 -11.12 -14.86
CA GLN A 87 2.78 -11.21 -14.81
C GLN A 87 3.35 -9.95 -14.15
N GLY A 88 4.48 -10.07 -13.49
CA GLY A 88 5.16 -8.94 -12.89
C GLY A 88 6.35 -9.33 -12.02
N ASN A 89 7.09 -8.31 -11.63
CA ASN A 89 8.25 -8.41 -10.75
C ASN A 89 7.99 -7.68 -9.44
N MET A 90 8.78 -8.02 -8.44
CA MET A 90 8.78 -7.39 -7.14
C MET A 90 10.18 -7.22 -6.57
N SER A 91 10.39 -6.16 -5.81
CA SER A 91 11.51 -6.00 -4.88
C SER A 91 10.96 -5.61 -3.52
N ALA A 92 11.66 -5.96 -2.43
CA ALA A 92 11.17 -5.66 -1.09
C ALA A 92 12.29 -5.43 -0.08
N VAL A 93 12.00 -4.61 0.93
CA VAL A 93 12.82 -4.41 2.14
C VAL A 93 11.98 -4.81 3.34
N THR A 94 12.55 -5.62 4.22
CA THR A 94 11.98 -5.96 5.52
C THR A 94 12.85 -5.38 6.63
N ALA A 95 12.23 -4.76 7.63
CA ALA A 95 12.91 -4.27 8.81
C ALA A 95 12.16 -4.68 10.08
N GLU A 96 12.85 -5.34 11.01
CA GLU A 96 12.31 -5.78 12.29
C GLU A 96 13.08 -5.10 13.42
N GLY A 97 12.36 -4.43 14.32
CA GLY A 97 12.97 -3.69 15.41
C GLY A 97 11.93 -2.92 16.20
N ARG A 98 12.24 -2.58 17.46
CA ARG A 98 11.34 -1.83 18.34
C ARG A 98 9.92 -2.41 18.42
N GLY A 99 9.82 -3.73 18.47
CA GLY A 99 8.54 -4.46 18.55
C GLY A 99 7.69 -4.41 17.29
N ASN A 100 8.22 -3.92 16.17
CA ASN A 100 7.51 -3.76 14.90
C ASN A 100 8.24 -4.50 13.76
N ARG A 101 7.47 -4.98 12.79
CA ARG A 101 7.95 -5.41 11.48
C ARG A 101 7.36 -4.52 10.40
N PHE A 102 8.23 -3.98 9.55
CA PHE A 102 7.85 -3.24 8.35
C PHE A 102 8.29 -4.05 7.13
N VAL A 103 7.41 -4.22 6.16
CA VAL A 103 7.71 -4.81 4.85
C VAL A 103 7.31 -3.80 3.78
N VAL A 104 8.29 -3.23 3.09
CA VAL A 104 8.10 -2.30 1.98
C VAL A 104 8.30 -3.09 0.69
N ILE A 105 7.29 -3.12 -0.16
CA ILE A 105 7.25 -3.92 -1.40
C ILE A 105 7.01 -2.97 -2.55
N ALA A 106 7.83 -3.03 -3.59
CA ALA A 106 7.57 -2.39 -4.87
C ALA A 106 7.25 -3.46 -5.91
N LEU A 107 6.14 -3.26 -6.64
CA LEU A 107 5.63 -4.15 -7.67
C LEU A 107 5.64 -3.42 -9.00
N GLU A 108 6.07 -4.13 -10.04
CA GLU A 108 5.83 -3.78 -11.44
C GLU A 108 5.03 -4.92 -12.07
N THR A 109 3.93 -4.58 -12.73
CA THR A 109 3.02 -5.57 -13.29
C THR A 109 2.84 -5.37 -14.78
N SER A 110 2.39 -6.41 -15.47
CA SER A 110 2.07 -6.38 -16.90
C SER A 110 0.87 -5.49 -17.25
N LYS A 111 0.09 -5.08 -16.25
CA LYS A 111 -1.09 -4.21 -16.36
C LYS A 111 -1.46 -3.67 -14.98
N ALA A 112 -1.98 -2.45 -14.94
CA ALA A 112 -2.46 -1.80 -13.74
C ALA A 112 -3.37 -2.71 -12.89
N LEU A 113 -3.06 -2.78 -11.59
CA LEU A 113 -3.82 -3.58 -10.64
C LEU A 113 -5.19 -2.95 -10.36
N PRO A 114 -6.25 -3.78 -10.18
CA PRO A 114 -7.56 -3.28 -9.79
C PRO A 114 -7.49 -2.52 -8.47
N VAL A 115 -8.08 -1.33 -8.44
CA VAL A 115 -8.16 -0.53 -7.21
C VAL A 115 -9.30 -1.04 -6.35
N ASN A 116 -8.99 -1.36 -5.09
CA ASN A 116 -9.98 -1.73 -4.10
C ASN A 116 -10.44 -0.49 -3.32
N ASP A 117 -11.16 0.42 -3.98
CA ASP A 117 -11.74 1.61 -3.33
C ASP A 117 -12.94 1.19 -2.47
N PRO A 118 -12.89 1.38 -1.14
CA PRO A 118 -13.98 1.02 -0.24
C PRO A 118 -15.23 1.90 -0.43
N GLY A 119 -15.09 3.11 -0.96
CA GLY A 119 -16.18 4.10 -0.92
C GLY A 119 -16.57 4.50 0.51
N LYS A 120 -17.53 5.42 0.63
CA LYS A 120 -17.91 5.99 1.94
C LYS A 120 -18.62 5.01 2.87
N ASP A 121 -19.31 4.02 2.30
CA ASP A 121 -20.16 3.10 3.07
C ASP A 121 -19.40 1.88 3.61
N CYS A 122 -18.18 1.61 3.11
CA CYS A 122 -17.38 0.45 3.53
C CYS A 122 -16.07 0.83 4.23
N GLN A 123 -16.06 1.97 4.95
CA GLN A 123 -14.90 2.43 5.72
C GLN A 123 -14.53 1.49 6.87
N LYS A 124 -15.48 0.66 7.32
CA LYS A 124 -15.25 -0.40 8.30
C LYS A 124 -16.11 -1.60 7.94
N VAL A 125 -15.50 -2.77 7.94
CA VAL A 125 -16.15 -4.05 7.66
C VAL A 125 -15.71 -5.03 8.73
N THR A 126 -16.66 -5.70 9.37
CA THR A 126 -16.38 -6.82 10.24
C THR A 126 -16.78 -8.12 9.57
N PHE A 127 -16.15 -9.22 9.97
CA PHE A 127 -16.51 -10.54 9.49
C PHE A 127 -16.38 -11.58 10.59
N ALA A 128 -17.22 -12.61 10.52
CA ALA A 128 -17.21 -13.71 11.47
C ALA A 128 -17.59 -15.04 10.81
N GLY A 129 -16.98 -16.11 11.29
CA GLY A 129 -17.29 -17.49 10.94
C GLY A 129 -16.74 -18.46 11.99
N PRO A 130 -16.83 -19.78 11.74
CA PRO A 130 -16.57 -20.80 12.77
C PRO A 130 -15.13 -20.80 13.32
N GLN A 131 -14.15 -20.46 12.48
CA GLN A 131 -12.72 -20.55 12.80
C GLN A 131 -12.01 -19.19 12.85
N LEU A 132 -12.70 -18.13 12.43
CA LEU A 132 -12.10 -16.81 12.24
C LEU A 132 -13.15 -15.72 12.44
N ARG A 133 -12.77 -14.66 13.15
CA ARG A 133 -13.47 -13.37 13.13
C ARG A 133 -12.48 -12.23 13.00
N GLY A 134 -12.94 -11.07 12.58
CA GLY A 134 -12.05 -9.93 12.42
C GLY A 134 -12.74 -8.72 11.83
N GLY A 135 -11.94 -7.79 11.37
CA GLY A 135 -12.40 -6.63 10.64
C GLY A 135 -11.29 -5.92 9.90
N VAL A 136 -11.72 -5.11 8.94
CA VAL A 136 -10.90 -4.20 8.16
C VAL A 136 -11.46 -2.81 8.31
N GLN A 137 -10.60 -1.84 8.60
CA GLN A 137 -10.97 -0.44 8.72
C GLN A 137 -10.05 0.41 7.85
N VAL A 138 -10.60 1.34 7.09
CA VAL A 138 -9.82 2.34 6.36
C VAL A 138 -9.13 3.28 7.35
N VAL A 139 -7.86 3.57 7.11
CA VAL A 139 -7.05 4.47 7.93
C VAL A 139 -6.48 5.60 7.11
N GLU A 140 -6.03 6.63 7.81
CA GLU A 140 -5.39 7.80 7.21
C GLU A 140 -4.18 7.40 6.34
N VAL A 141 -4.05 8.05 5.19
CA VAL A 141 -2.98 7.84 4.21
C VAL A 141 -2.28 9.15 3.87
N PRO A 142 -0.98 9.11 3.52
CA PRO A 142 -0.31 10.28 2.97
C PRO A 142 -0.88 10.62 1.59
N GLN A 143 -0.85 11.91 1.26
CA GLN A 143 -1.00 12.38 -0.12
C GLN A 143 0.34 12.21 -0.85
N ILE A 144 0.32 11.58 -2.01
CA ILE A 144 1.49 11.39 -2.86
C ILE A 144 1.09 11.70 -4.29
N ASP A 145 1.79 12.66 -4.91
CA ASP A 145 1.45 13.19 -6.23
C ASP A 145 1.30 12.10 -7.29
N SER A 146 0.23 12.19 -8.08
CA SER A 146 -0.08 11.25 -9.17
C SER A 146 -0.08 9.79 -8.71
N THR A 147 -0.58 9.51 -7.51
CA THR A 147 -0.84 8.15 -7.02
C THR A 147 -2.27 8.02 -6.49
N ARG A 148 -2.77 6.79 -6.44
CA ARG A 148 -3.94 6.44 -5.63
C ARG A 148 -3.45 5.74 -4.37
N THR A 149 -3.71 6.33 -3.20
CA THR A 149 -3.32 5.76 -1.91
C THR A 149 -4.51 5.11 -1.19
N LEU A 150 -4.25 3.97 -0.53
CA LEU A 150 -5.22 3.30 0.34
C LEU A 150 -4.50 2.75 1.56
N GLY A 151 -5.07 2.98 2.74
CA GLY A 151 -4.59 2.50 4.01
C GLY A 151 -5.69 1.69 4.68
N VAL A 152 -5.37 0.48 5.15
CA VAL A 152 -6.29 -0.33 5.93
C VAL A 152 -5.62 -0.92 7.17
N HIS A 153 -6.34 -0.90 8.29
CA HIS A 153 -6.03 -1.64 9.49
C HIS A 153 -6.85 -2.93 9.50
N ARG A 154 -6.16 -4.07 9.58
CA ARG A 154 -6.77 -5.40 9.61
C ARG A 154 -6.50 -6.04 10.95
N VAL A 155 -7.56 -6.47 11.63
CA VAL A 155 -7.48 -7.28 12.84
C VAL A 155 -8.16 -8.61 12.57
N MET A 156 -7.46 -9.70 12.84
CA MET A 156 -7.97 -11.05 12.67
C MET A 156 -7.77 -11.83 13.95
N GLN A 157 -8.76 -12.62 14.31
CA GLN A 157 -8.70 -13.50 15.45
C GLN A 157 -9.05 -14.92 15.02
N ALA A 158 -8.04 -15.78 14.99
CA ALA A 158 -8.21 -17.20 14.78
C ALA A 158 -8.77 -17.86 16.04
N LEU A 159 -9.81 -18.66 15.89
CA LEU A 159 -10.45 -19.39 16.98
C LEU A 159 -9.83 -20.79 17.02
N THR A 160 -8.92 -21.01 17.97
CA THR A 160 -8.21 -22.30 18.13
C THR A 160 -8.61 -22.98 19.44
N PRO A 161 -8.42 -24.31 19.58
CA PRO A 161 -8.67 -25.01 20.85
C PRO A 161 -7.87 -24.44 22.03
N GLY A 162 -6.68 -23.90 21.78
CA GLY A 162 -5.82 -23.25 22.77
C GLY A 162 -6.19 -21.80 23.08
N GLY A 163 -7.40 -21.36 22.71
CA GLY A 163 -7.88 -19.99 22.85
C GLY A 163 -7.71 -19.14 21.59
N PRO A 164 -8.32 -17.95 21.57
CA PRO A 164 -8.24 -17.05 20.42
C PRO A 164 -6.83 -16.50 20.23
N ARG A 165 -6.36 -16.46 18.98
CA ARG A 165 -5.08 -15.85 18.59
C ARG A 165 -5.35 -14.65 17.71
N THR A 166 -5.01 -13.46 18.20
CA THR A 166 -5.17 -12.20 17.46
C THR A 166 -3.91 -11.88 16.69
N GLY A 167 -4.06 -11.52 15.41
CA GLY A 167 -3.05 -10.84 14.62
C GLY A 167 -3.62 -9.51 14.14
N GLU A 168 -2.79 -8.48 14.11
CA GLU A 168 -3.11 -7.19 13.53
C GLU A 168 -2.04 -6.78 12.52
N LEU A 169 -2.44 -6.02 11.51
CA LEU A 169 -1.53 -5.37 10.58
C LEU A 169 -2.15 -4.11 10.00
N PHE A 170 -1.29 -3.20 9.58
CA PHE A 170 -1.62 -2.06 8.75
C PHE A 170 -1.03 -2.27 7.37
N ASP A 171 -1.79 -1.94 6.34
CA ASP A 171 -1.44 -2.10 4.94
C ASP A 171 -1.69 -0.77 4.23
N TYR A 172 -0.62 -0.12 3.80
CA TYR A 172 -0.65 1.13 3.07
C TYR A 172 -0.17 0.86 1.65
N SER A 173 -0.89 1.38 0.66
CA SER A 173 -0.54 1.19 -0.74
C SER A 173 -0.60 2.49 -1.50
N ALA A 174 0.24 2.61 -2.54
CA ALA A 174 0.24 3.67 -3.52
C ALA A 174 0.33 3.04 -4.91
N SER A 175 -0.65 3.28 -5.76
CA SER A 175 -0.71 2.73 -7.13
C SER A 175 -0.58 3.83 -8.16
N PHE A 176 0.23 3.60 -9.20
CA PHE A 176 0.47 4.54 -10.30
C PHE A 176 0.91 3.79 -11.56
N GLY A 177 0.18 3.95 -12.68
CA GLY A 177 0.41 3.15 -13.88
C GLY A 177 0.33 1.65 -13.58
N ASP A 178 1.35 0.92 -14.04
CA ASP A 178 1.50 -0.51 -13.83
C ASP A 178 2.31 -0.86 -12.56
N TYR A 179 2.55 0.13 -11.70
CA TYR A 179 3.34 0.02 -10.48
C TYR A 179 2.49 0.16 -9.23
N GLN A 180 2.89 -0.56 -8.18
CA GLN A 180 2.32 -0.42 -6.85
C GLN A 180 3.40 -0.53 -5.78
N VAL A 181 3.41 0.40 -4.83
CA VAL A 181 4.20 0.30 -3.60
C VAL A 181 3.27 -0.08 -2.47
N ILE A 182 3.67 -1.02 -1.63
CA ILE A 182 2.92 -1.51 -0.48
C ILE A 182 3.81 -1.48 0.76
N VAL A 183 3.33 -0.90 1.85
CA VAL A 183 3.96 -0.96 3.17
C VAL A 183 3.05 -1.73 4.11
N ILE A 184 3.53 -2.88 4.59
CA ILE A 184 2.87 -3.66 5.62
C ILE A 184 3.58 -3.39 6.94
N ALA A 185 2.83 -3.01 7.98
CA ALA A 185 3.35 -2.84 9.33
C ALA A 185 2.56 -3.72 10.30
N ASN A 186 3.24 -4.55 11.08
CA ASN A 186 2.60 -5.41 12.09
C ASN A 186 3.47 -5.47 13.35
N PRO A 187 2.88 -5.71 14.52
CA PRO A 187 3.69 -5.90 15.72
C PRO A 187 4.44 -7.23 15.63
N LEU A 188 5.60 -7.29 16.28
CA LEU A 188 6.31 -8.54 16.51
C LEU A 188 5.65 -9.24 17.69
N VAL A 189 5.14 -10.44 17.44
CA VAL A 189 4.60 -11.31 18.49
C VAL A 189 5.73 -12.21 18.99
N ILE A 190 6.43 -11.74 20.01
CA ILE A 190 7.54 -12.48 20.64
C ILE A 190 6.98 -13.19 21.89
N PRO A 191 7.25 -14.49 22.08
CA PRO A 191 6.83 -15.21 23.28
C PRO A 191 7.24 -14.46 24.56
N ASP A 192 6.34 -14.43 25.53
CA ASP A 192 6.54 -13.84 26.86
C ASP A 192 6.88 -12.34 26.88
N GLN A 193 6.64 -11.63 25.77
CA GLN A 193 6.81 -10.18 25.69
C GLN A 193 5.49 -9.46 25.40
N PRO A 194 5.27 -8.26 25.97
CA PRO A 194 4.15 -7.42 25.59
C PRO A 194 4.20 -7.06 24.11
N VAL A 195 3.05 -7.08 23.45
CA VAL A 195 2.89 -6.64 22.06
C VAL A 195 3.03 -5.12 22.01
N ALA A 196 4.01 -4.62 21.26
CA ALA A 196 4.19 -3.19 21.05
C ALA A 196 3.12 -2.64 20.09
N PRO A 197 2.66 -1.39 20.25
CA PRO A 197 1.77 -0.76 19.28
C PRO A 197 2.47 -0.59 17.92
N VAL A 198 1.68 -0.64 16.86
CA VAL A 198 2.20 -0.41 15.50
C VAL A 198 2.54 1.05 15.28
N ASP A 199 3.77 1.34 14.86
CA ASP A 199 4.18 2.70 14.46
C ASP A 199 3.66 3.03 13.05
N THR A 200 2.41 3.49 13.01
CA THR A 200 1.70 3.81 11.77
C THR A 200 2.25 5.06 11.06
N GLN A 201 2.83 6.00 11.80
CA GLN A 201 3.45 7.18 11.21
C GLN A 201 4.66 6.77 10.37
N ARG A 202 5.55 5.95 10.93
CA ARG A 202 6.67 5.40 10.16
C ARG A 202 6.21 4.61 8.94
N ALA A 203 5.13 3.84 9.03
CA ALA A 203 4.59 3.11 7.89
C ALA A 203 4.14 4.05 6.74
N ARG A 204 3.48 5.17 7.07
CA ARG A 204 3.11 6.21 6.10
C ARG A 204 4.33 6.91 5.51
N ASP A 205 5.31 7.26 6.34
CA ASP A 205 6.56 7.90 5.88
C ASP A 205 7.36 6.98 4.95
N LEU A 206 7.39 5.67 5.25
CA LEU A 206 7.99 4.65 4.39
C LEU A 206 7.30 4.56 3.04
N LEU A 207 5.96 4.70 2.98
CA LEU A 207 5.22 4.68 1.71
C LEU A 207 5.65 5.86 0.83
N VAL A 208 5.71 7.07 1.40
CA VAL A 208 6.17 8.27 0.70
C VAL A 208 7.61 8.08 0.20
N LYS A 209 8.52 7.67 1.10
CA LYS A 209 9.94 7.48 0.75
C LYS A 209 10.12 6.42 -0.34
N ALA A 210 9.41 5.31 -0.26
CA ALA A 210 9.49 4.24 -1.24
C ALA A 210 8.99 4.67 -2.62
N VAL A 211 7.85 5.38 -2.69
CA VAL A 211 7.34 5.93 -3.97
C VAL A 211 8.33 6.92 -4.58
N THR A 212 8.91 7.81 -3.76
CA THR A 212 9.94 8.75 -4.22
C THR A 212 11.18 8.01 -4.74
N SER A 213 11.67 6.99 -4.01
CA SER A 213 12.84 6.22 -4.41
C SER A 213 12.64 5.50 -5.75
N VAL A 214 11.51 4.81 -5.95
CA VAL A 214 11.28 4.06 -7.20
C VAL A 214 11.03 4.95 -8.41
N ARG A 215 10.66 6.22 -8.21
CA ARG A 215 10.44 7.21 -9.29
C ARG A 215 11.68 8.08 -9.59
N ALA A 216 12.71 8.02 -8.75
CA ALA A 216 13.92 8.82 -8.87
C ALA A 216 14.88 8.30 -9.94
#